data_AF-A0A3L7XVF2-F1
#
_entry.id   AF-A0A3L7XVF2-F1
#
_cell.length_a   1.000
_cell.length_b   1.000
_cell.length_c   1.000
_cell.angle_alpha   90.00
_cell.angle_beta   90.00
_cell.angle_gamma   90.00
#
_symmetry.space_group_name_H-M   'P 1'
#
loop_
_entity.id
_entity.type
_entity.pdbx_description
1 polymer ?
#
loop_
_entity_poly.entity_id
_entity_poly.type
_entity_poly.pdbx_seq_one_letter_code
_entity_poly.pdbx_strand_id
1 'polypeptide(L)'
;MNLTRLSALMRKEMLQIVRDPRTLALVFIMPILQLVLLGYAATSDVRNIPLVVLDQDKSPASRTLLESFRAADYFRQAFDVNSESELRNLIDAGSARAGIIIPPDYSSRLAAGRPAQVAFIIDGSDPAIAGTTLAAATLIGQARATALSVERLAARGLAVAAAPAIEVRTRVWYNPDLIAAYYMIPAVVG
;
A
#
# COMPACT_ATOMS: atom_id res chain seq x y z
N MET A 1 47.87 -22.43 -17.90
CA MET A 1 46.97 -22.40 -19.08
C MET A 1 47.34 -21.20 -19.93
N ASN A 2 47.61 -21.38 -21.23
CA ASN A 2 48.02 -20.29 -22.13
C ASN A 2 46.81 -19.48 -22.61
N LEU A 3 46.92 -18.14 -22.59
CA LEU A 3 45.88 -17.18 -23.02
C LEU A 3 45.37 -17.44 -24.45
N THR A 4 46.23 -17.93 -25.34
CA THR A 4 45.90 -18.33 -26.71
C THR A 4 44.99 -19.55 -26.81
N ARG A 5 45.09 -20.50 -25.87
CA ARG A 5 44.15 -21.64 -25.81
C ARG A 5 42.80 -21.21 -25.24
N LEU A 6 42.80 -20.30 -24.27
CA LEU A 6 41.58 -19.76 -23.69
C LEU A 6 40.77 -18.97 -24.72
N SER A 7 41.41 -18.09 -25.50
CA SER A 7 40.72 -17.32 -26.54
C SER A 7 40.17 -18.19 -27.68
N ALA A 8 40.93 -19.22 -28.08
CA ALA A 8 40.46 -20.19 -29.07
C ALA A 8 39.23 -20.97 -28.59
N LEU A 9 39.20 -21.35 -27.30
CA LEU A 9 38.06 -22.02 -26.69
C LEU A 9 36.84 -21.10 -26.61
N MET A 10 37.00 -19.86 -26.15
CA MET A 10 35.90 -18.89 -26.10
C MET A 10 35.31 -18.62 -27.48
N ARG A 11 36.14 -18.50 -28.52
CA ARG A 11 35.67 -18.32 -29.91
C ARG A 11 34.87 -19.52 -30.40
N LYS A 12 35.31 -20.74 -30.09
CA LYS A 12 34.59 -21.97 -30.45
C LYS A 12 33.21 -22.01 -29.79
N GLU A 13 33.15 -21.78 -28.48
CA GLU A 13 31.90 -21.82 -27.71
C GLU A 13 30.93 -20.71 -28.15
N MET A 14 31.41 -19.48 -28.44
CA MET A 14 30.56 -18.42 -28.99
C MET A 14 29.97 -18.78 -30.36
N LEU A 15 30.76 -19.38 -31.25
CA LEU A 15 30.26 -19.86 -32.54
C LEU A 15 29.24 -20.99 -32.39
N GLN A 16 29.43 -21.85 -31.39
CA GLN A 16 28.53 -22.95 -31.08
C GLN A 16 27.19 -22.42 -30.54
N ILE A 17 27.21 -21.43 -29.65
CA ILE A 17 26.01 -20.74 -29.12
C ILE A 17 25.24 -20.06 -30.26
N VAL A 18 25.93 -19.35 -31.16
CA VAL A 18 25.29 -18.64 -32.28
C VAL A 18 24.66 -19.60 -33.29
N ARG A 19 25.23 -20.80 -33.47
CA ARG A 19 24.71 -21.82 -34.39
C ARG A 19 23.60 -22.70 -33.82
N ASP A 20 23.42 -22.73 -32.51
CA ASP A 20 22.34 -23.48 -31.88
C ASP A 20 21.12 -22.55 -31.65
N PRO A 21 20.07 -22.63 -32.49
CA PRO A 21 18.91 -21.76 -32.38
C PRO A 21 18.15 -21.92 -31.06
N ARG A 22 18.26 -23.08 -30.38
CA ARG A 22 17.63 -23.29 -29.06
C ARG A 22 18.37 -22.54 -27.98
N THR A 23 19.70 -22.63 -27.98
CA THR A 23 20.55 -21.91 -27.04
C THR A 23 20.43 -20.40 -27.26
N LEU A 24 20.44 -19.95 -28.51
CA LEU A 24 20.23 -18.55 -28.86
C LEU A 24 18.85 -18.05 -28.38
N ALA A 25 17.79 -18.83 -28.61
CA ALA A 25 16.46 -18.53 -28.12
C ALA A 25 16.42 -18.41 -26.59
N LEU A 26 17.03 -19.32 -25.84
CA LEU A 26 17.10 -19.22 -24.38
C LEU A 26 17.82 -17.95 -23.91
N VAL A 27 18.95 -17.60 -24.52
CA VAL A 27 19.75 -16.42 -24.16
C VAL A 27 18.99 -15.11 -24.35
N PHE A 28 18.07 -15.02 -25.31
CA PHE A 28 17.28 -13.80 -25.55
C PHE A 28 15.88 -13.85 -24.96
N ILE A 29 15.14 -14.95 -25.13
CA ILE A 29 13.74 -15.08 -24.71
C ILE A 29 13.65 -15.14 -23.19
N MET A 30 14.56 -15.82 -22.50
CA MET A 30 14.49 -15.95 -21.04
C MET A 30 14.66 -14.58 -20.34
N PRO A 31 15.66 -13.74 -20.68
CA PRO A 31 15.74 -12.39 -20.12
C PRO A 31 14.57 -11.48 -20.50
N ILE A 32 14.02 -11.61 -21.71
CA ILE A 32 12.83 -10.84 -22.12
C ILE A 32 11.61 -11.25 -21.29
N LEU A 33 11.38 -12.56 -21.12
CA LEU A 33 10.33 -13.07 -20.22
C LEU A 33 10.53 -12.59 -18.79
N GLN A 34 11.76 -12.62 -18.28
CA GLN A 34 12.08 -12.07 -16.96
C GLN A 34 11.73 -10.58 -16.88
N LEU A 35 12.11 -9.78 -17.86
CA LEU A 35 11.78 -8.35 -17.91
C LEU A 35 10.28 -8.10 -17.98
N VAL A 36 9.53 -8.91 -18.74
CA VAL A 36 8.06 -8.83 -18.83
C VAL A 36 7.44 -9.21 -17.49
N LEU A 37 7.89 -10.29 -16.84
CA LEU A 37 7.41 -10.72 -15.53
C LEU A 37 7.74 -9.70 -14.43
N LEU A 38 8.96 -9.16 -14.43
CA LEU A 38 9.39 -8.09 -13.53
C LEU A 38 8.59 -6.81 -13.78
N GLY A 39 8.36 -6.43 -15.03
CA GLY A 39 7.53 -5.30 -15.39
C GLY A 39 6.10 -5.47 -14.91
N TYR A 40 5.51 -6.65 -15.11
CA TYR A 40 4.17 -6.97 -14.62
C TYR A 40 4.07 -6.94 -13.10
N ALA A 41 5.05 -7.52 -12.38
CA ALA A 41 5.10 -7.51 -10.92
C ALA A 41 5.31 -6.09 -10.36
N ALA A 42 6.17 -5.29 -11.01
CA ALA A 42 6.48 -3.92 -10.58
C ALA A 42 5.31 -2.95 -10.83
N THR A 43 4.45 -3.21 -11.81
CA THR A 43 3.27 -2.38 -12.12
C THR A 43 2.02 -2.83 -11.36
N SER A 44 2.17 -3.35 -10.15
CA SER A 44 1.03 -3.59 -9.24
C SER A 44 0.45 -2.24 -8.82
N ASP A 45 -0.30 -1.61 -9.73
CA ASP A 45 -1.06 -0.39 -9.49
C ASP A 45 -2.08 -0.71 -8.41
N VAL A 46 -1.79 -0.25 -7.18
CA VAL A 46 -2.63 -0.55 -6.03
C VAL A 46 -3.85 0.37 -6.05
N ARG A 47 -4.84 -0.01 -6.87
CA ARG A 47 -6.14 0.65 -6.99
C ARG A 47 -7.23 -0.32 -6.54
N ASN A 48 -8.38 0.22 -6.12
CA ASN A 48 -9.53 -0.58 -5.69
C ASN A 48 -9.26 -1.55 -4.52
N ILE A 49 -8.37 -1.19 -3.59
CA ILE A 49 -8.14 -1.99 -2.37
C ILE A 49 -9.48 -2.12 -1.63
N PRO A 50 -9.97 -3.35 -1.37
CA PRO A 50 -11.19 -3.54 -0.59
C PRO A 50 -11.00 -3.03 0.84
N LEU A 51 -11.71 -1.95 1.17
CA LEU A 51 -11.67 -1.26 2.45
C LEU A 51 -12.91 -1.64 3.28
N VAL A 52 -12.70 -2.10 4.51
CA VAL A 52 -13.75 -2.25 5.53
C VAL A 52 -13.77 -1.03 6.45
N VAL A 53 -14.96 -0.53 6.76
CA VAL A 53 -15.15 0.68 7.55
C VAL A 53 -15.88 0.35 8.85
N LEU A 54 -15.26 0.71 9.98
CA LEU A 54 -15.91 0.77 11.29
C LEU A 54 -16.07 2.25 11.70
N ASP A 55 -17.23 2.83 11.38
CA ASP A 55 -17.58 4.20 11.79
C ASP A 55 -18.42 4.19 13.07
N GLN A 56 -17.77 4.52 14.20
CA GLN A 56 -18.43 4.62 15.51
C GLN A 56 -18.98 6.02 15.80
N ASP A 57 -18.54 7.06 15.06
CA ASP A 57 -18.96 8.45 15.22
C ASP A 57 -20.23 8.75 14.41
N LYS A 58 -20.38 8.14 13.24
CA LYS A 58 -21.53 8.24 12.32
C LYS A 58 -21.95 9.68 12.01
N SER A 59 -21.00 10.62 12.06
CA SER A 59 -21.24 12.06 11.91
C SER A 59 -21.03 12.53 10.46
N PRO A 60 -21.44 13.76 10.12
CA PRO A 60 -21.05 14.37 8.84
C PRO A 60 -19.52 14.47 8.66
N ALA A 61 -18.78 14.66 9.75
CA ALA A 61 -17.33 14.77 9.72
C ALA A 61 -16.66 13.41 9.40
N SER A 62 -17.15 12.31 9.98
CA SER A 62 -16.65 10.96 9.66
C SER A 62 -16.93 10.59 8.21
N ARG A 63 -18.14 10.92 7.71
CA ARG A 63 -18.50 10.72 6.29
C ARG A 63 -17.58 11.48 5.34
N THR A 64 -17.23 12.73 5.66
CA THR A 64 -16.35 13.52 4.79
C THR A 64 -14.93 12.96 4.74
N LEU A 65 -14.46 12.37 5.85
CA LEU A 65 -13.20 11.62 5.86
C LEU A 65 -13.29 10.42 4.91
N LEU A 66 -14.35 9.60 5.02
CA LEU A 66 -14.55 8.44 4.15
C LEU A 66 -14.65 8.83 2.67
N GLU A 67 -15.33 9.92 2.35
CA GLU A 67 -15.37 10.46 0.98
C GLU A 67 -13.98 10.85 0.47
N SER A 68 -13.09 11.34 1.33
CA SER A 68 -11.71 11.63 0.94
C SER A 68 -10.93 10.36 0.57
N PHE A 69 -11.21 9.24 1.23
CA PHE A 69 -10.64 7.93 0.89
C PHE A 69 -11.24 7.35 -0.40
N ARG A 70 -12.54 7.55 -0.63
CA ARG A 70 -13.22 7.14 -1.87
C ARG A 70 -12.75 7.93 -3.08
N ALA A 71 -12.62 9.25 -2.96
CA ALA A 71 -12.22 10.15 -4.05
C ALA A 71 -10.77 9.96 -4.51
N ALA A 72 -9.94 9.27 -3.72
CA ALA A 72 -8.54 9.05 -4.05
C ALA A 72 -8.31 7.82 -4.97
N ASP A 73 -9.35 7.05 -5.30
CA ASP A 73 -9.33 5.84 -6.17
C ASP A 73 -8.38 4.69 -5.73
N TYR A 74 -7.63 4.85 -4.64
CA TYR A 74 -6.84 3.78 -4.02
C TYR A 74 -7.73 2.74 -3.32
N PHE A 75 -8.82 3.20 -2.71
CA PHE A 75 -9.67 2.39 -1.84
C PHE A 75 -11.08 2.29 -2.37
N ARG A 76 -11.62 1.07 -2.37
CA ARG A 76 -13.03 0.81 -2.61
C ARG A 76 -13.66 0.37 -1.30
N GLN A 77 -14.55 1.19 -0.74
CA GLN A 77 -15.34 0.78 0.42
C GLN A 77 -16.20 -0.43 0.05
N ALA A 78 -15.86 -1.58 0.61
CA ALA A 78 -16.47 -2.85 0.30
C ALA A 78 -17.43 -3.31 1.40
N PHE A 79 -17.15 -2.95 2.65
CA PHE A 79 -17.92 -3.39 3.80
C PHE A 79 -18.03 -2.28 4.85
N ASP A 80 -19.18 -2.21 5.50
CA ASP A 80 -19.43 -1.41 6.70
C ASP A 80 -19.74 -2.39 7.83
N VAL A 81 -19.04 -2.25 8.95
CA VAL A 81 -19.12 -3.16 10.09
C VAL A 81 -19.45 -2.40 11.36
N ASN A 82 -19.99 -3.12 12.34
CA ASN A 82 -20.38 -2.52 13.63
C ASN A 82 -19.47 -2.93 14.79
N SER A 83 -18.47 -3.78 14.55
CA SER A 83 -17.54 -4.24 15.58
C SER A 83 -16.12 -4.43 15.03
N GLU A 84 -15.12 -4.26 15.89
CA GLU A 84 -13.72 -4.56 15.54
C GLU A 84 -13.50 -6.04 15.24
N SER A 85 -14.29 -6.94 15.85
CA SER A 85 -14.25 -8.38 15.56
C SER A 85 -14.67 -8.68 14.12
N GLU A 86 -15.74 -8.05 13.64
CA GLU A 86 -16.21 -8.21 12.27
C GLU A 86 -15.22 -7.62 11.27
N LEU A 87 -14.65 -6.45 11.59
CA LEU A 87 -13.55 -5.84 10.82
C LEU A 87 -12.38 -6.82 10.67
N ARG A 88 -11.93 -7.40 11.78
CA ARG A 88 -10.81 -8.33 11.81
C ARG A 88 -11.11 -9.61 11.03
N ASN A 89 -12.29 -10.18 11.20
CA ASN A 89 -12.71 -11.38 10.47
C ASN A 89 -12.70 -11.15 8.94
N LEU A 90 -13.14 -9.99 8.47
CA LEU A 90 -13.12 -9.67 7.03
C LEU A 90 -11.70 -9.52 6.47
N ILE A 91 -10.78 -8.97 7.27
CA ILE A 91 -9.36 -8.87 6.90
C ILE A 91 -8.71 -10.26 6.90
N ASP A 92 -8.90 -11.04 7.96
CA ASP A 92 -8.34 -12.38 8.11
C ASP A 92 -8.88 -13.36 7.04
N ALA A 93 -10.14 -13.20 6.62
CA ALA A 93 -10.74 -13.96 5.52
C ALA A 93 -10.30 -13.48 4.12
N GLY A 94 -9.47 -12.44 4.02
CA GLY A 94 -9.01 -11.86 2.75
C GLY A 94 -10.10 -11.13 1.95
N SER A 95 -11.29 -10.94 2.53
CA SER A 95 -12.41 -10.22 1.90
C SER A 95 -12.16 -8.71 1.86
N ALA A 96 -11.51 -8.19 2.91
CA ALA A 96 -10.97 -6.84 2.97
C ALA A 96 -9.43 -6.90 3.05
N ARG A 97 -8.72 -5.93 2.46
CA ARG A 97 -7.25 -5.82 2.58
C ARG A 97 -6.80 -4.62 3.41
N ALA A 98 -7.71 -3.69 3.66
CA ALA A 98 -7.49 -2.57 4.55
C ALA A 98 -8.75 -2.32 5.40
N GLY A 99 -8.58 -1.74 6.58
CA GLY A 99 -9.65 -1.35 7.48
C GLY A 99 -9.43 0.05 8.05
N ILE A 100 -10.51 0.79 8.26
CA ILE A 100 -10.47 2.09 8.92
C ILE A 100 -11.41 2.07 10.13
N ILE A 101 -10.91 2.53 11.29
CA ILE A 101 -11.70 2.66 12.52
C ILE A 101 -11.76 4.15 12.88
N ILE A 102 -12.98 4.69 12.87
CA ILE A 102 -13.29 6.05 13.28
C ILE A 102 -13.88 5.97 14.70
N PRO A 103 -13.22 6.55 15.72
CA PRO A 103 -13.69 6.46 17.09
C PRO A 103 -14.92 7.35 17.32
N PRO A 104 -15.77 7.04 18.31
CA PRO A 104 -17.05 7.74 18.53
C PRO A 104 -16.89 9.21 18.95
N ASP A 105 -15.70 9.63 19.34
CA ASP A 105 -15.38 11.01 19.74
C ASP A 105 -14.78 11.85 18.61
N TYR A 106 -14.67 11.29 17.39
CA TYR A 106 -13.99 11.93 16.25
C TYR A 106 -14.53 13.33 15.95
N SER A 107 -15.85 13.47 15.72
CA SER A 107 -16.48 14.76 15.44
C SER A 107 -16.32 15.76 16.59
N SER A 108 -16.50 15.28 17.83
CA SER A 108 -16.40 16.09 19.03
C SER A 108 -14.99 16.67 19.23
N ARG A 109 -13.94 15.89 18.94
CA ARG A 109 -12.55 16.33 19.04
C ARG A 109 -12.20 17.34 17.96
N LEU A 110 -12.65 17.10 16.73
CA LEU A 110 -12.47 18.04 15.64
C LEU A 110 -13.14 19.39 15.92
N ALA A 111 -14.35 19.38 16.48
CA ALA A 111 -15.08 20.58 16.88
C ALA A 111 -14.38 21.32 18.04
N ALA A 112 -13.82 20.58 19.00
CA ALA A 112 -13.03 21.12 20.10
C ALA A 112 -11.63 21.62 19.68
N GLY A 113 -11.27 21.53 18.40
CA GLY A 113 -9.93 21.90 17.89
C GLY A 113 -8.82 20.97 18.38
N ARG A 114 -9.16 19.79 18.89
CA ARG A 114 -8.21 18.76 19.32
C ARG A 114 -7.92 17.80 18.17
N PRO A 115 -6.70 17.25 18.09
CA PRO A 115 -6.41 16.20 17.12
C PRO A 115 -7.30 14.98 17.38
N ALA A 116 -7.99 14.52 16.34
CA ALA A 116 -8.73 13.28 16.33
C ALA A 116 -7.84 12.17 15.76
N GLN A 117 -7.89 10.98 16.38
CA GLN A 117 -7.09 9.83 15.96
C GLN A 117 -7.98 8.87 15.18
N VAL A 118 -7.52 8.43 14.02
CA VAL A 118 -8.18 7.41 13.21
C VAL A 118 -7.20 6.26 13.04
N ALA A 119 -7.65 5.04 13.27
CA ALA A 119 -6.81 3.87 13.09
C ALA A 119 -6.99 3.33 11.67
N PHE A 120 -5.86 3.11 10.99
CA PHE A 120 -5.83 2.48 9.68
C PHE A 120 -5.11 1.14 9.79
N ILE A 121 -5.78 0.07 9.39
CA ILE A 121 -5.36 -1.32 9.50
C ILE A 121 -5.08 -1.82 8.09
N ILE A 122 -3.94 -2.48 7.89
CA ILE A 122 -3.53 -2.99 6.58
C ILE A 122 -3.12 -4.44 6.73
N ASP A 123 -3.58 -5.29 5.81
CA ASP A 123 -3.08 -6.65 5.64
C ASP A 123 -1.63 -6.61 5.10
N GLY A 124 -0.68 -7.02 5.92
CA GLY A 124 0.75 -7.08 5.59
C GLY A 124 1.19 -8.34 4.84
N SER A 125 0.26 -9.19 4.39
CA SER A 125 0.58 -10.44 3.68
C SER A 125 1.34 -10.22 2.37
N ASP A 126 1.13 -9.07 1.71
CA ASP A 126 1.93 -8.61 0.57
C ASP A 126 2.65 -7.30 0.96
N PRO A 127 3.98 -7.31 1.17
CA PRO A 127 4.73 -6.13 1.60
C PRO A 127 4.70 -4.97 0.60
N ALA A 128 4.65 -5.26 -0.71
CA ALA A 128 4.63 -4.24 -1.75
C ALA A 128 3.27 -3.52 -1.78
N ILE A 129 2.19 -4.28 -1.69
CA ILE A 129 0.83 -3.73 -1.58
C ILE A 129 0.64 -3.03 -0.24
N ALA A 130 1.14 -3.58 0.87
CA ALA A 130 1.00 -2.97 2.19
C ALA A 130 1.74 -1.62 2.28
N GLY A 131 2.95 -1.53 1.74
CA GLY A 131 3.74 -0.29 1.75
C GLY A 131 3.10 0.84 0.94
N THR A 132 2.62 0.54 -0.26
CA THR A 132 1.91 1.51 -1.11
C THR A 132 0.56 1.92 -0.52
N THR A 133 -0.19 0.97 0.04
CA THR A 133 -1.45 1.21 0.76
C THR A 133 -1.26 2.14 1.95
N LEU A 134 -0.20 1.91 2.73
CA LEU A 134 0.16 2.74 3.88
C LEU A 134 0.48 4.16 3.46
N ALA A 135 1.31 4.33 2.42
CA ALA A 135 1.65 5.65 1.89
C ALA A 135 0.41 6.41 1.41
N ALA A 136 -0.49 5.74 0.67
CA ALA A 136 -1.75 6.33 0.21
C ALA A 136 -2.64 6.78 1.37
N ALA A 137 -2.85 5.92 2.37
CA ALA A 137 -3.66 6.26 3.54
C ALA A 137 -3.09 7.44 4.34
N THR A 138 -1.77 7.49 4.51
CA THR A 138 -1.08 8.61 5.17
C THR A 138 -1.24 9.91 4.38
N LEU A 139 -1.07 9.88 3.06
CA LEU A 139 -1.23 11.06 2.20
C LEU A 139 -2.67 11.60 2.24
N ILE A 140 -3.67 10.73 2.13
CA ILE A 140 -5.09 11.12 2.20
C ILE A 140 -5.41 11.74 3.56
N GLY A 141 -4.98 11.12 4.65
CA GLY A 141 -5.21 11.64 5.99
C GLY A 141 -4.49 12.97 6.25
N GLN A 142 -3.27 13.16 5.74
CA GLN A 142 -2.55 14.43 5.80
C GLN A 142 -3.25 15.53 4.98
N ALA A 143 -3.69 15.22 3.76
CA ALA A 143 -4.44 16.15 2.92
C ALA A 143 -5.75 16.58 3.58
N ARG A 144 -6.44 15.67 4.29
CA ARG A 144 -7.62 16.03 5.08
C ARG A 144 -7.27 16.89 6.30
N ALA A 145 -6.16 16.59 6.97
CA ALA A 145 -5.69 17.38 8.10
C ALA A 145 -5.37 18.82 7.69
N THR A 146 -4.69 19.01 6.54
CA THR A 146 -4.36 20.33 6.01
C THR A 146 -5.62 21.09 5.60
N ALA A 147 -6.57 20.44 4.92
CA ALA A 147 -7.85 21.04 4.56
C ALA A 147 -8.62 21.56 5.79
N LEU A 148 -8.70 20.76 6.86
CA LEU A 148 -9.33 21.17 8.12
C LEU A 148 -8.60 22.33 8.79
N SER A 149 -7.26 22.36 8.73
CA SER A 149 -6.49 23.49 9.25
C SER A 149 -6.79 24.77 8.47
N VAL A 150 -6.87 24.72 7.13
CA VAL A 150 -7.23 25.87 6.29
C VAL A 150 -8.66 26.35 6.56
N GLU A 151 -9.62 25.44 6.68
CA GLU A 151 -11.02 25.77 7.00
C GLU A 151 -11.13 26.50 8.35
N ARG A 152 -10.40 26.03 9.37
CA ARG A 152 -10.35 26.69 10.68
C ARG A 152 -9.70 28.07 10.64
N LEU A 153 -8.65 28.24 9.86
CA LEU A 153 -7.99 29.53 9.67
C LEU A 153 -8.91 30.53 8.98
N ALA A 154 -9.62 30.09 7.92
CA ALA A 154 -10.60 30.89 7.22
C ALA A 154 -11.78 31.29 8.12
N ALA A 155 -12.28 30.36 8.95
CA ALA A 155 -13.39 30.62 9.88
C ALA A 155 -13.02 31.57 11.03
N ARG A 156 -11.73 31.72 11.37
CA ARG A 156 -11.24 32.56 12.47
C ARG A 156 -10.57 33.87 12.05
N GLY A 157 -10.38 34.11 10.75
CA GLY A 157 -9.79 35.35 10.23
C GLY A 157 -8.37 35.67 10.73
N LEU A 158 -7.65 34.69 11.31
CA LEU A 158 -6.36 34.87 11.97
C LEU A 158 -5.39 33.73 11.61
N ALA A 159 -4.14 34.09 11.30
CA ALA A 159 -3.03 33.16 11.14
C ALA A 159 -2.47 32.78 12.52
N VAL A 160 -2.80 31.59 13.03
CA VAL A 160 -2.22 31.06 14.30
C VAL A 160 -1.71 29.64 14.08
N ALA A 161 -0.56 29.37 14.70
CA ALA A 161 0.37 28.28 14.48
C ALA A 161 -0.23 26.88 14.24
N ALA A 162 0.28 26.23 13.20
CA ALA A 162 -0.13 24.94 12.69
C ALA A 162 0.21 23.79 13.65
N ALA A 163 -0.80 23.25 14.34
CA ALA A 163 -0.79 21.88 14.81
C ALA A 163 -1.65 21.02 13.85
N PRO A 164 -1.22 19.80 13.46
CA PRO A 164 -2.00 18.95 12.57
C PRO A 164 -3.36 18.62 13.18
N ALA A 165 -4.43 18.85 12.41
CA ALA A 165 -5.82 18.64 12.80
C ALA A 165 -6.19 17.16 13.05
N ILE A 166 -5.43 16.25 12.43
CA ILE A 166 -5.66 14.80 12.45
C ILE A 166 -4.30 14.13 12.64
N GLU A 167 -4.25 13.15 13.53
CA GLU A 167 -3.12 12.24 13.69
C GLU A 167 -3.53 10.86 13.17
N VAL A 168 -2.99 10.46 12.01
CA VAL A 168 -3.24 9.13 11.44
C VAL A 168 -2.30 8.13 12.10
N ARG A 169 -2.86 7.18 12.86
CA ARG A 169 -2.08 6.08 13.45
C ARG A 169 -2.31 4.82 12.62
N THR A 170 -1.35 4.53 11.74
CA THR A 170 -1.38 3.33 10.91
C THR A 170 -0.81 2.15 11.70
N ARG A 171 -1.47 1.00 11.64
CA ARG A 171 -1.00 -0.26 12.23
C ARG A 171 -1.04 -1.36 11.18
N VAL A 172 0.13 -1.87 10.81
CA VAL A 172 0.25 -3.02 9.90
C VAL A 172 0.04 -4.30 10.71
N TRP A 173 -0.86 -5.17 10.25
CA TRP A 173 -1.06 -6.51 10.82
C TRP A 173 -0.31 -7.54 9.96
N TYR A 174 0.07 -8.67 10.56
CA TYR A 174 0.85 -9.77 9.94
C TYR A 174 2.34 -9.52 9.61
N ASN A 175 2.74 -8.31 9.21
CA ASN A 175 4.16 -7.96 9.02
C ASN A 175 4.46 -6.53 9.48
N PRO A 176 4.54 -6.28 10.80
CA PRO A 176 4.69 -4.93 11.35
C PRO A 176 5.99 -4.23 10.92
N ASP A 177 7.02 -4.99 10.54
CA ASP A 177 8.32 -4.47 10.10
C ASP A 177 8.45 -4.35 8.57
N LEU A 178 7.42 -4.75 7.81
CA LEU A 178 7.42 -4.79 6.34
C LEU A 178 8.65 -5.53 5.76
N ILE A 179 9.15 -6.55 6.47
CA ILE A 179 10.37 -7.27 6.07
C ILE A 179 10.03 -8.22 4.93
N ALA A 180 10.63 -8.00 3.76
CA ALA A 180 10.41 -8.79 2.54
C ALA A 180 10.81 -10.27 2.66
N ALA A 181 11.70 -10.62 3.59
CA ALA A 181 12.21 -11.98 3.77
C ALA A 181 11.12 -13.00 4.19
N TYR A 182 10.08 -12.59 4.92
CA TYR A 182 8.99 -13.48 5.34
C TYR A 182 8.10 -13.94 4.17
N TYR A 183 8.08 -13.18 3.08
CA TYR A 183 7.32 -13.49 1.88
C TYR A 183 8.12 -14.33 0.87
N MET A 184 9.43 -14.10 0.78
CA MET A 184 10.26 -14.68 -0.26
C MET A 184 10.62 -16.17 -0.01
N ILE A 185 10.64 -16.61 1.26
CA ILE A 185 11.03 -17.99 1.61
C ILE A 185 9.93 -19.02 1.27
N PRO A 186 8.63 -18.80 1.60
CA PRO A 186 7.57 -19.74 1.19
C PRO A 186 7.33 -19.78 -0.32
N ALA A 187 7.55 -18.66 -1.03
CA ALA A 187 7.27 -18.54 -2.47
C ALA A 187 8.26 -19.30 -3.37
N VAL A 188 9.45 -19.68 -2.86
CA VAL A 188 10.50 -20.40 -3.61
C VAL A 188 10.52 -21.90 -3.29
N VAL A 189 9.80 -22.33 -2.24
CA VAL A 189 9.74 -23.73 -1.78
C VAL A 189 8.41 -24.41 -2.20
N GLY A 190 7.58 -23.71 -2.96
CA GLY A 190 6.38 -24.26 -3.62
C GLY A 190 6.72 -25.05 -4.87
#